data_AF-A0A3M1AN20-F1
#
_entry.id   AF-A0A3M1AN20-F1
#
_cell.length_a   1.000
_cell.length_b   1.000
_cell.length_c   1.000
_cell.angle_alpha   90.00
_cell.angle_beta   90.00
_cell.angle_gamma   90.00
#
_symmetry.space_group_name_H-M   'P 1'
#
loop_
_entity.id
_entity.type
_entity.pdbx_description
1 polymer ?
#
loop_
_entity_poly.entity_id
_entity_poly.type
_entity_poly.pdbx_seq_one_letter_code
_entity_poly.pdbx_strand_id
1 'polypeptide(L)'
;LIYSTCTFNPDENEKNVAQWLEKYPLEMIPLKVPESWGIKSGRYGYHFYPHRLKGEGFFLASLRNTETGHIRHKAKQINGLTKLNKSLVPTVQKWISKAYDLVLFRKGNDDLVGIPENLIEQTSIIANALKKRSVGIKLGALKGGKLVPSHELSQSLVLSDAVAKMELPLEDALLFLKKEEFKVPPGSSTGWNLVTHKGLGLGWVKNLQNRVNNYLPNEFRIKMDLPK
;
A
#
# COMPACT_ATOMS: atom_id res chain seq x y z
N LEU A 1 19.00 9.79 -2.19
CA LEU A 1 18.01 10.77 -1.70
C LEU A 1 17.31 11.38 -2.91
N ILE A 2 15.98 11.33 -2.94
CA ILE A 2 15.19 12.11 -3.88
C ILE A 2 14.61 13.28 -3.09
N TYR A 3 14.92 14.50 -3.52
CA TYR A 3 14.34 15.72 -2.97
C TYR A 3 13.37 16.30 -3.99
N SER A 4 12.19 16.73 -3.53
CA SER A 4 11.19 17.33 -4.41
C SER A 4 10.34 18.35 -3.68
N THR A 5 9.89 19.37 -4.41
CA THR A 5 8.96 20.39 -3.92
C THR A 5 7.91 20.70 -4.98
N CYS A 6 6.77 21.28 -4.57
CA CYS A 6 5.75 21.82 -5.48
C CYS A 6 5.84 23.35 -5.60
N THR A 7 7.03 23.93 -5.44
CA THR A 7 7.29 25.38 -5.53
C THR A 7 8.34 25.67 -6.61
N PHE A 8 8.29 26.87 -7.18
CA PHE A 8 9.32 27.36 -8.11
C PHE A 8 10.40 28.20 -7.41
N ASN A 9 10.27 28.41 -6.11
CA ASN A 9 11.18 29.27 -5.34
C ASN A 9 12.62 28.70 -5.31
N PRO A 10 13.61 29.41 -5.85
CA PRO A 10 15.00 28.95 -5.83
C PRO A 10 15.57 28.75 -4.43
N ASP A 11 15.03 29.46 -3.43
CA ASP A 11 15.47 29.36 -2.04
C ASP A 11 15.12 28.00 -1.43
N GLU A 12 13.96 27.46 -1.81
CA GLU A 12 13.51 26.14 -1.39
C GLU A 12 14.14 25.04 -2.25
N ASN A 13 14.52 25.34 -3.49
CA ASN A 13 14.99 24.35 -4.45
C ASN A 13 16.52 24.32 -4.55
N GLU A 14 17.09 25.08 -5.50
CA GLU A 14 18.52 25.03 -5.82
C GLU A 14 19.40 25.43 -4.64
N LYS A 15 19.00 26.42 -3.84
CA LYS A 15 19.82 26.85 -2.68
C LYS A 15 19.94 25.75 -1.63
N ASN A 16 18.85 25.04 -1.31
CA ASN A 16 18.90 23.90 -0.39
C ASN A 16 19.83 22.80 -0.92
N VAL A 17 19.68 22.44 -2.19
CA VAL A 17 20.52 21.39 -2.81
C VAL A 17 21.99 21.80 -2.82
N ALA A 18 22.30 23.05 -3.19
CA ALA A 18 23.67 23.57 -3.18
C ALA A 18 24.28 23.51 -1.77
N GLN A 19 23.56 23.98 -0.75
CA GLN A 19 24.00 23.93 0.64
C GLN A 19 24.25 22.50 1.13
N TRP A 20 23.43 21.53 0.71
CA TRP A 20 23.63 20.13 1.12
C TRP A 20 24.84 19.49 0.46
N LEU A 21 25.12 19.80 -0.81
CA LEU A 21 26.33 19.32 -1.50
C LEU A 21 27.62 19.87 -0.88
N GLU A 22 27.57 21.08 -0.30
CA GLU A 22 28.70 21.67 0.42
C GLU A 22 28.89 21.08 1.83
N LYS A 23 27.78 20.78 2.51
CA LYS A 23 27.78 20.39 3.93
C LYS A 23 27.87 18.88 4.17
N TYR A 24 27.35 18.08 3.25
CA TYR A 24 27.22 16.63 3.41
C TYR A 24 27.97 15.90 2.28
N PRO A 25 28.40 14.65 2.50
CA PRO A 25 29.03 13.82 1.48
C PRO A 25 27.98 13.32 0.47
N LEU A 26 27.46 14.25 -0.32
CA LEU A 26 26.44 14.04 -1.32
C LEU A 26 26.97 14.42 -2.69
N GLU A 27 26.53 13.71 -3.72
CA GLU A 27 26.75 14.11 -5.11
C GLU A 27 25.45 14.02 -5.92
N MET A 28 25.37 14.86 -6.96
CA MET A 28 24.24 14.84 -7.88
C MET A 28 24.26 13.57 -8.73
N ILE A 29 23.14 12.87 -8.80
CA ILE A 29 22.91 11.80 -9.77
C ILE A 29 22.13 12.40 -10.95
N PRO A 30 22.75 12.51 -12.14
CA PRO A 30 22.02 12.94 -13.33
C PRO A 30 20.95 11.91 -13.70
N LEU A 31 19.76 12.39 -14.04
CA LEU A 31 18.65 11.57 -14.51
C LEU A 31 18.66 11.54 -16.03
N LYS A 32 18.44 10.35 -16.60
CA LYS A 32 18.20 10.20 -18.04
C LYS A 32 16.74 10.54 -18.33
N VAL A 33 16.49 11.79 -18.69
CA VAL A 33 15.14 12.28 -19.04
C VAL A 33 15.07 12.61 -20.54
N PRO A 34 14.03 12.16 -21.27
CA PRO A 34 13.83 12.55 -22.65
C PRO A 34 13.63 14.07 -22.79
N GLU A 35 14.33 14.70 -23.73
CA GLU A 35 14.19 16.14 -24.00
C GLU A 35 12.75 16.51 -24.39
N SER A 36 12.05 15.60 -25.08
CA SER A 36 10.65 15.73 -25.47
C SER A 36 9.69 15.89 -24.29
N TRP A 37 10.11 15.65 -23.05
CA TRP A 37 9.30 15.88 -21.86
C TRP A 37 9.26 17.35 -21.43
N GLY A 38 10.07 18.24 -22.01
CA GLY A 38 10.07 19.67 -21.69
C GLY A 38 10.64 20.00 -20.29
N ILE A 39 11.35 19.07 -19.67
CA ILE A 39 11.96 19.23 -18.34
C ILE A 39 13.16 20.18 -18.45
N LYS A 40 13.19 21.23 -17.63
CA LYS A 40 14.36 22.12 -17.54
C LYS A 40 15.37 21.53 -16.58
N SER A 41 16.42 20.93 -17.12
CA SER A 41 17.57 20.47 -16.36
C SER A 41 18.46 21.64 -15.92
N GLY A 42 18.93 21.59 -14.68
CA GLY A 42 19.90 22.51 -14.11
C GLY A 42 20.95 21.78 -13.29
N ARG A 43 21.99 22.51 -12.84
CA ARG A 43 23.09 21.94 -12.05
C ARG A 43 22.61 21.23 -10.78
N TYR A 44 21.58 21.79 -10.13
CA TYR A 44 21.11 21.37 -8.82
C TYR A 44 19.78 20.59 -8.86
N GLY A 45 19.26 20.29 -10.05
CA GLY A 45 18.00 19.55 -10.17
C GLY A 45 17.26 19.83 -11.47
N TYR A 46 15.99 19.47 -11.48
CA TYR A 46 15.12 19.45 -12.65
C TYR A 46 13.84 20.21 -12.30
N HIS A 47 13.45 21.15 -13.16
CA HIS A 47 12.20 21.87 -13.05
C HIS A 47 11.19 21.38 -14.09
N PHE A 48 9.98 21.14 -13.60
CA PHE A 48 8.82 20.76 -14.39
C PHE A 48 7.91 21.97 -14.42
N TYR A 49 7.97 22.77 -15.49
CA TYR A 49 7.15 23.96 -15.58
C TYR A 49 5.84 23.70 -16.33
N PRO A 50 4.70 24.20 -15.84
CA PRO A 50 3.38 24.01 -16.47
C PRO A 50 3.30 24.58 -17.90
N HIS A 51 4.14 25.57 -18.25
CA HIS A 51 4.20 26.12 -19.61
C HIS A 51 5.08 25.30 -20.58
N ARG A 52 5.79 24.27 -20.09
CA ARG A 52 6.66 23.40 -20.93
C ARG A 52 6.13 21.97 -21.05
N LEU A 53 5.33 21.53 -20.09
CA LEU A 53 4.76 20.20 -20.04
C LEU A 53 3.41 20.21 -19.31
N LYS A 54 2.61 19.16 -19.52
CA LYS A 54 1.31 19.01 -18.87
C LYS A 54 1.47 18.56 -17.42
N GLY A 55 1.35 19.48 -16.47
CA GLY A 55 1.38 19.23 -15.03
C GLY A 55 1.27 20.53 -14.23
N GLU A 56 1.04 20.44 -12.92
CA GLU A 56 0.93 21.62 -12.04
C GLU A 56 2.29 22.30 -11.79
N GLY A 57 3.35 21.51 -11.91
CA GLY A 57 4.74 21.92 -11.81
C GLY A 57 5.38 21.56 -10.48
N PHE A 58 6.67 21.21 -10.54
CA PHE A 58 7.44 20.78 -9.36
C PHE A 58 8.94 20.84 -9.64
N PHE A 59 9.73 20.71 -8.58
CA PHE A 59 11.18 20.56 -8.61
C PHE A 59 11.59 19.16 -8.14
N LEU A 60 12.68 18.63 -8.71
CA LEU A 60 13.25 17.33 -8.35
C LEU A 60 14.79 17.41 -8.34
N ALA A 61 15.42 16.88 -7.31
CA ALA A 61 16.85 16.61 -7.27
C ALA A 61 17.12 15.17 -6.84
N SER A 62 18.07 14.52 -7.50
CA SER A 62 18.50 13.15 -7.18
C SER A 62 19.94 13.21 -6.69
N LEU A 63 20.17 12.75 -5.45
CA LEU A 63 21.46 12.79 -4.79
C LEU A 63 21.88 11.41 -4.29
N ARG A 64 23.17 11.10 -4.35
CA ARG A 64 23.77 9.90 -3.75
C ARG A 64 24.60 10.32 -2.54
N ASN A 65 24.45 9.61 -1.42
CA ASN A 65 25.42 9.68 -0.34
C ASN A 65 26.67 8.88 -0.73
N THR A 66 27.83 9.51 -0.67
CA THR A 66 29.14 8.93 -1.03
C THR A 66 29.85 8.28 0.15
N GLU A 67 29.34 8.41 1.38
CA GLU A 67 29.86 7.66 2.52
C GLU A 67 29.60 6.16 2.36
N THR A 68 30.62 5.37 2.70
CA THR A 68 30.62 3.91 2.63
C THR A 68 30.33 3.25 3.98
N GLY A 69 30.18 4.05 5.04
CA GLY A 69 29.85 3.59 6.38
C GLY A 69 28.35 3.40 6.59
N HIS A 70 27.95 2.26 7.15
CA HIS A 70 26.57 2.03 7.57
C HIS A 70 26.49 1.87 9.08
N ILE A 71 25.69 2.70 9.73
CA ILE A 71 25.30 2.47 11.13
C ILE A 71 24.37 1.26 11.14
N ARG A 72 24.87 0.14 11.67
CA ARG A 72 24.04 -1.06 11.86
C ARG A 72 23.30 -0.96 13.19
N HIS A 73 21.99 -0.80 13.11
CA HIS A 73 21.12 -1.01 14.26
C HIS A 73 20.80 -2.50 14.36
N LYS A 74 20.89 -3.07 15.58
CA LYS A 74 20.53 -4.48 15.79
C LYS A 74 19.01 -4.65 15.69
N ALA A 75 18.55 -5.55 14.83
CA ALA A 75 17.17 -5.98 14.80
C ALA A 75 16.76 -6.58 16.15
N LYS A 76 15.55 -6.24 16.61
CA LYS A 76 14.94 -6.80 17.83
C LYS A 76 13.56 -7.39 17.50
N GLN A 77 12.92 -8.01 18.48
CA GLN A 77 11.49 -8.29 18.34
C GLN A 77 10.72 -6.96 18.19
N ILE A 78 9.69 -6.95 17.34
CA ILE A 78 8.87 -5.75 17.14
C ILE A 78 7.86 -5.65 18.28
N ASN A 79 7.93 -4.59 19.07
CA ASN A 79 7.01 -4.38 20.20
C ASN A 79 5.54 -4.39 19.73
N GLY A 80 4.74 -5.26 20.35
CA GLY A 80 3.31 -5.45 20.03
C GLY A 80 3.03 -6.46 18.92
N LEU A 81 4.05 -7.13 18.37
CA LEU A 81 3.91 -8.21 17.39
C LEU A 81 4.51 -9.52 17.90
N THR A 82 3.76 -10.60 17.71
CA THR A 82 4.19 -11.98 18.03
C THR A 82 4.10 -12.81 16.76
N LYS A 83 5.14 -13.57 16.41
CA LYS A 83 5.11 -14.45 15.23
C LYS A 83 3.91 -15.41 15.31
N LEU A 84 3.23 -15.61 14.18
CA LEU A 84 2.09 -16.52 14.10
C LEU A 84 2.53 -17.96 14.34
N ASN A 85 1.71 -18.73 15.07
CA ASN A 85 1.95 -20.16 15.27
C ASN A 85 1.97 -20.90 13.92
N LYS A 86 2.98 -21.76 13.72
CA LYS A 86 3.16 -22.58 12.51
C LYS A 86 1.91 -23.35 12.10
N SER A 87 1.11 -23.84 13.06
CA SER A 87 -0.14 -24.57 12.77
C SER A 87 -1.21 -23.71 12.09
N LEU A 88 -1.17 -22.39 12.26
CA LEU A 88 -2.15 -21.45 11.68
C LEU A 88 -1.67 -20.80 10.39
N VAL A 89 -0.38 -20.92 10.06
CA VAL A 89 0.19 -20.36 8.82
C VAL A 89 -0.56 -20.87 7.57
N PRO A 90 -0.85 -22.18 7.40
CA PRO A 90 -1.56 -22.67 6.21
C PRO A 90 -2.94 -22.04 6.01
N THR A 91 -3.64 -21.71 7.11
CA THR A 91 -4.97 -21.06 7.06
C THR A 91 -4.92 -19.66 6.44
N VAL A 92 -3.79 -18.97 6.64
CA VAL A 92 -3.57 -17.59 6.16
C VAL A 92 -2.87 -17.60 4.81
N GLN A 93 -1.93 -18.52 4.58
CA GLN A 93 -1.11 -18.58 3.37
C GLN A 93 -1.94 -18.66 2.08
N LYS A 94 -3.09 -19.35 2.10
CA LYS A 94 -3.98 -19.45 0.93
C LYS A 94 -4.53 -18.10 0.42
N TRP A 95 -4.52 -17.08 1.28
CA TRP A 95 -4.96 -15.72 0.94
C TRP A 95 -3.84 -14.85 0.39
N ILE A 96 -2.60 -15.33 0.45
CA ILE A 96 -1.41 -14.58 0.05
C ILE A 96 -0.89 -15.17 -1.27
N SER A 97 -0.61 -14.30 -2.24
CA SER A 97 0.01 -14.69 -3.51
C SER A 97 1.39 -15.29 -3.26
N LYS A 98 1.71 -16.36 -4.00
CA LYS A 98 3.01 -17.03 -3.94
C LYS A 98 4.18 -16.14 -4.40
N ALA A 99 3.89 -15.00 -5.02
CA ALA A 99 4.90 -14.03 -5.42
C ALA A 99 5.45 -13.19 -4.24
N TYR A 100 4.87 -13.31 -3.05
CA TYR A 100 5.25 -12.53 -1.87
C TYR A 100 5.55 -13.42 -0.66
N ASP A 101 6.78 -13.37 -0.20
CA ASP A 101 7.20 -14.01 1.05
C ASP A 101 6.94 -13.07 2.22
N LEU A 102 5.91 -13.39 3.00
CA LEU A 102 5.51 -12.64 4.19
C LEU A 102 5.75 -13.45 5.46
N VAL A 103 6.41 -12.84 6.44
CA VAL A 103 6.38 -13.36 7.81
C VAL A 103 5.15 -12.83 8.53
N LEU A 104 4.38 -13.76 9.08
CA LEU A 104 3.07 -13.49 9.67
C LEU A 104 3.20 -13.24 11.17
N PHE A 105 2.54 -12.18 11.64
CA PHE A 105 2.49 -11.80 13.05
C PHE A 105 1.06 -11.59 13.51
N ARG A 106 0.81 -11.91 14.77
CA ARG A 106 -0.36 -11.44 15.52
C ARG A 106 -0.07 -10.08 16.15
N LYS A 107 -1.07 -9.21 16.14
CA LYS A 107 -1.06 -7.86 16.72
C LYS A 107 -2.29 -7.67 17.62
N GLY A 108 -2.09 -7.44 18.92
CA GLY A 108 -3.19 -7.17 19.85
C GLY A 108 -4.29 -8.23 19.86
N ASN A 109 -5.56 -7.80 19.70
CA ASN A 109 -6.79 -8.62 19.74
C ASN A 109 -6.98 -9.50 18.48
N ASP A 110 -6.00 -10.36 18.19
CA ASP A 110 -6.00 -11.34 17.08
C ASP A 110 -6.00 -10.76 15.65
N ASP A 111 -5.68 -9.48 15.48
CA ASP A 111 -5.34 -8.95 14.16
C ASP A 111 -4.08 -9.65 13.63
N LEU A 112 -4.07 -9.92 12.33
CA LEU A 112 -2.93 -10.47 11.61
C LEU A 112 -2.31 -9.43 10.71
N VAL A 113 -0.99 -9.35 10.76
CA VAL A 113 -0.18 -8.53 9.85
C VAL A 113 0.89 -9.38 9.18
N GLY A 114 1.15 -9.11 7.90
CA GLY A 114 2.27 -9.68 7.16
C GLY A 114 3.35 -8.64 6.93
N ILE A 115 4.61 -9.02 7.10
CA ILE A 115 5.76 -8.16 6.79
C ILE A 115 6.60 -8.89 5.73
N PRO A 116 6.96 -8.24 4.60
CA PRO A 116 7.85 -8.84 3.61
C PRO A 116 9.16 -9.28 4.25
N GLU A 117 9.57 -10.53 3.99
CA GLU A 117 10.71 -11.15 4.67
C GLU A 117 11.99 -10.33 4.54
N ASN A 118 12.25 -9.82 3.33
CA ASN A 118 13.39 -8.98 3.00
C ASN A 118 13.41 -7.59 3.69
N LEU A 119 12.32 -7.20 4.37
CA LEU A 119 12.17 -5.92 5.05
C LEU A 119 12.03 -6.06 6.58
N ILE A 120 12.09 -7.27 7.14
CA ILE A 120 11.83 -7.51 8.58
C ILE A 120 12.81 -6.76 9.47
N GLU A 121 14.09 -6.79 9.13
CA GLU A 121 15.14 -6.13 9.92
C GLU A 121 14.92 -4.62 9.98
N GLN A 122 14.73 -3.98 8.82
CA GLN A 122 14.48 -2.54 8.72
C GLN A 122 13.17 -2.18 9.42
N THR A 123 12.11 -2.98 9.21
CA THR A 123 10.83 -2.79 9.88
C THR A 123 11.00 -2.85 11.39
N SER A 124 11.79 -3.79 11.91
CA SER A 124 12.05 -3.92 13.34
C SER A 124 12.77 -2.72 13.93
N ILE A 125 13.81 -2.24 13.25
CA ILE A 125 14.56 -1.06 13.69
C ILE A 125 13.64 0.15 13.77
N ILE A 126 12.89 0.43 12.70
CA ILE A 126 12.02 1.61 12.59
C ILE A 126 10.85 1.52 13.58
N ALA A 127 10.18 0.36 13.66
CA ALA A 127 9.00 0.13 14.50
C ALA A 127 9.28 0.20 16.01
N ASN A 128 10.54 0.04 16.42
CA ASN A 128 10.97 0.17 17.80
C ASN A 128 11.53 1.56 18.12
N ALA A 129 12.04 2.29 17.12
CA ALA A 129 12.58 3.64 17.30
C ALA A 129 11.50 4.74 17.24
N LEU A 130 10.43 4.54 16.46
CA LEU A 130 9.43 5.57 16.18
C LEU A 130 8.03 5.21 16.68
N LYS A 131 7.19 6.23 16.87
CA LYS A 131 5.76 6.04 17.14
C LYS A 131 5.08 5.47 15.89
N LYS A 132 4.48 4.29 16.04
CA LYS A 132 3.87 3.54 14.93
C LYS A 132 2.44 3.99 14.68
N ARG A 133 2.11 4.33 13.42
CA ARG A 133 0.72 4.39 12.93
C ARG A 133 0.24 3.03 12.42
N SER A 134 1.05 2.37 11.60
CA SER A 134 0.86 0.99 11.14
C SER A 134 2.20 0.26 11.03
N VAL A 135 2.18 -1.07 11.00
CA VAL A 135 3.35 -1.93 10.78
C VAL A 135 2.92 -3.16 9.98
N GLY A 136 3.53 -3.36 8.82
CA GLY A 136 3.17 -4.43 7.89
C GLY A 136 1.83 -4.20 7.19
N ILE A 137 1.37 -5.23 6.49
CA ILE A 137 0.10 -5.29 5.76
C ILE A 137 -0.92 -5.99 6.66
N LYS A 138 -2.02 -5.33 7.02
CA LYS A 138 -3.11 -5.97 7.77
C LYS A 138 -3.82 -6.97 6.88
N LEU A 139 -3.76 -8.25 7.24
CA LEU A 139 -4.38 -9.34 6.48
C LEU A 139 -5.83 -9.61 6.91
N GLY A 140 -6.15 -9.30 8.17
CA GLY A 140 -7.45 -9.64 8.76
C GLY A 140 -7.34 -9.91 10.24
N ALA A 141 -8.29 -10.67 10.77
CA ALA A 141 -8.28 -11.18 12.14
C ALA A 141 -8.59 -12.67 12.16
N LEU A 142 -8.01 -13.40 13.11
CA LEU A 142 -8.37 -14.80 13.35
C LEU A 142 -9.59 -14.87 14.27
N LYS A 143 -10.68 -15.48 13.80
CA LYS A 143 -11.86 -15.78 14.61
C LYS A 143 -12.20 -17.25 14.49
N GLY A 144 -12.17 -17.98 15.61
CA GLY A 144 -12.42 -19.42 15.64
C GLY A 144 -11.50 -20.21 14.70
N GLY A 145 -10.22 -19.83 14.64
CA GLY A 145 -9.23 -20.47 13.77
C GLY A 145 -9.38 -20.18 12.28
N LYS A 146 -10.29 -19.28 11.87
CA LYS A 146 -10.49 -18.87 10.47
C LYS A 146 -10.13 -17.41 10.29
N LEU A 147 -9.61 -17.07 9.10
CA LEU A 147 -9.35 -15.68 8.74
C LEU A 147 -10.68 -14.97 8.41
N VAL A 148 -10.90 -13.84 9.05
CA VAL A 148 -11.82 -12.79 8.60
C VAL A 148 -10.94 -11.75 7.89
N PRO A 149 -10.94 -11.70 6.54
CA PRO A 149 -10.01 -10.87 5.80
C PRO A 149 -10.28 -9.39 6.03
N SER A 150 -9.23 -8.58 6.07
CA SER A 150 -9.34 -7.13 6.18
C SER A 150 -9.72 -6.51 4.84
N HIS A 151 -10.31 -5.31 4.86
CA HIS A 151 -10.45 -4.52 3.65
C HIS A 151 -9.08 -4.16 3.05
N GLU A 152 -8.06 -3.89 3.87
CA GLU A 152 -6.69 -3.64 3.38
C GLU A 152 -6.15 -4.78 2.51
N LEU A 153 -6.43 -6.04 2.87
CA LEU A 153 -6.05 -7.19 2.06
C LEU A 153 -6.77 -7.21 0.70
N SER A 154 -8.03 -6.75 0.62
CA SER A 154 -8.76 -6.67 -0.66
C SER A 154 -8.13 -5.70 -1.67
N GLN A 155 -7.36 -4.73 -1.16
CA GLN A 155 -6.70 -3.68 -1.94
C GLN A 155 -5.20 -3.95 -2.11
N SER A 156 -4.70 -5.07 -1.58
CA SER A 156 -3.27 -5.35 -1.51
C SER A 156 -2.79 -6.18 -2.69
N LEU A 157 -1.61 -5.85 -3.20
CA LEU A 157 -0.91 -6.65 -4.22
C LEU A 157 -0.54 -8.06 -3.72
N VAL A 158 -0.48 -8.25 -2.41
CA VAL A 158 -0.15 -9.56 -1.83
C VAL A 158 -1.32 -10.54 -1.83
N LEU A 159 -2.52 -10.12 -2.22
CA LEU A 159 -3.69 -10.97 -2.29
C LEU A 159 -3.50 -12.08 -3.33
N SER A 160 -3.84 -13.32 -2.95
CA SER A 160 -3.82 -14.47 -3.85
C SER A 160 -4.93 -14.36 -4.91
N ASP A 161 -4.59 -14.62 -6.18
CA ASP A 161 -5.58 -14.71 -7.26
C ASP A 161 -6.55 -15.90 -7.12
N ALA A 162 -6.21 -16.88 -6.27
CA ALA A 162 -7.03 -18.05 -6.03
C ALA A 162 -8.20 -17.81 -5.06
N VAL A 163 -8.36 -16.59 -4.52
CA VAL A 163 -9.55 -16.26 -3.72
C VAL A 163 -10.80 -16.27 -4.61
N ALA A 164 -11.94 -16.68 -4.04
CA ALA A 164 -13.20 -16.59 -4.77
C ALA A 164 -13.52 -15.12 -5.08
N LYS A 165 -13.87 -14.84 -6.34
CA LYS A 165 -14.21 -13.50 -6.84
C LYS A 165 -15.70 -13.46 -7.18
N MET A 166 -16.33 -12.32 -6.93
CA MET A 166 -17.70 -11.99 -7.31
C MET A 166 -17.65 -10.73 -8.17
N GLU A 167 -17.61 -10.93 -9.48
CA GLU A 167 -17.59 -9.84 -10.45
C GLU A 167 -18.98 -9.22 -10.55
N LEU A 168 -19.09 -7.92 -10.34
CA LEU A 168 -20.34 -7.17 -10.41
C LEU A 168 -20.34 -6.20 -11.61
N PRO A 169 -21.49 -6.04 -12.29
CA PRO A 169 -21.68 -4.90 -13.19
C PRO A 169 -21.62 -3.58 -12.41
N LEU A 170 -21.46 -2.46 -13.12
CA LEU A 170 -21.28 -1.15 -12.49
C LEU A 170 -22.42 -0.80 -11.51
N GLU A 171 -23.66 -1.10 -11.88
CA GLU A 171 -24.86 -0.83 -11.07
C GLU A 171 -24.79 -1.54 -9.70
N ASP A 172 -24.54 -2.85 -9.69
CA ASP A 172 -24.43 -3.64 -8.46
C ASP A 172 -23.15 -3.30 -7.67
N ALA A 173 -22.04 -2.95 -8.36
CA ALA A 173 -20.82 -2.50 -7.71
C ALA A 173 -21.02 -1.19 -6.93
N LEU A 174 -21.82 -0.27 -7.48
CA LEU A 174 -22.18 0.97 -6.79
C LEU A 174 -23.06 0.71 -5.56
N LEU A 175 -24.02 -0.22 -5.65
CA LEU A 175 -24.83 -0.67 -4.51
C LEU A 175 -23.96 -1.32 -3.42
N PHE A 176 -23.00 -2.16 -3.81
CA PHE A 176 -21.99 -2.69 -2.89
C PHE A 176 -21.21 -1.57 -2.18
N LEU A 177 -20.76 -0.55 -2.92
CA LEU A 177 -20.04 0.60 -2.35
C LEU A 177 -20.92 1.48 -1.46
N LYS A 178 -22.25 1.50 -1.65
CA LYS A 178 -23.22 2.14 -0.73
C LYS A 178 -23.57 1.29 0.49
N LYS A 179 -23.16 0.01 0.48
CA LYS A 179 -23.60 -1.03 1.42
C LYS A 179 -25.11 -1.29 1.37
N GLU A 180 -25.68 -1.17 0.18
CA GLU A 180 -27.06 -1.52 -0.14
C GLU A 180 -27.12 -2.96 -0.68
N GLU A 181 -28.34 -3.50 -0.78
CA GLU A 181 -28.56 -4.81 -1.38
C GLU A 181 -28.33 -4.74 -2.89
N PHE A 182 -27.72 -5.79 -3.44
CA PHE A 182 -27.41 -5.92 -4.86
C PHE A 182 -27.67 -7.36 -5.30
N LYS A 183 -27.76 -7.57 -6.62
CA LYS A 183 -28.03 -8.91 -7.15
C LYS A 183 -26.78 -9.77 -7.09
N VAL A 184 -26.89 -10.92 -6.42
CA VAL A 184 -25.79 -11.90 -6.37
C VAL A 184 -25.70 -12.60 -7.73
N PRO A 185 -24.56 -12.55 -8.43
CA PRO A 185 -24.41 -13.25 -9.69
C PRO A 185 -24.64 -14.77 -9.53
N PRO A 186 -25.38 -15.42 -10.45
CA PRO A 186 -25.54 -16.87 -10.44
C PRO A 186 -24.18 -17.58 -10.45
N GLY A 187 -24.05 -18.68 -9.69
CA GLY A 187 -22.81 -19.44 -9.58
C GLY A 187 -21.76 -18.84 -8.62
N SER A 188 -22.07 -17.74 -7.94
CA SER A 188 -21.19 -17.18 -6.90
C SER A 188 -20.91 -18.19 -5.79
N SER A 189 -19.63 -18.30 -5.39
CA SER A 189 -19.21 -19.22 -4.33
C SER A 189 -19.84 -18.86 -2.98
N THR A 190 -20.10 -19.87 -2.15
CA THR A 190 -20.48 -19.64 -0.75
C THR A 190 -19.25 -19.25 0.08
N GLY A 191 -19.46 -18.48 1.15
CA GLY A 191 -18.38 -17.97 2.00
C GLY A 191 -17.83 -16.63 1.52
N TRP A 192 -16.54 -16.42 1.75
CA TRP A 192 -15.87 -15.15 1.45
C TRP A 192 -15.63 -15.00 -0.04
N ASN A 193 -16.08 -13.88 -0.61
CA ASN A 193 -15.82 -13.51 -2.00
C ASN A 193 -15.25 -12.09 -2.05
N LEU A 194 -14.21 -11.91 -2.86
CA LEU A 194 -13.72 -10.59 -3.24
C LEU A 194 -14.70 -10.02 -4.27
N VAL A 195 -15.39 -8.94 -3.93
CA VAL A 195 -16.19 -8.21 -4.91
C VAL A 195 -15.24 -7.52 -5.87
N THR A 196 -15.45 -7.70 -7.16
CA THR A 196 -14.64 -7.08 -8.22
C THR A 196 -15.50 -6.34 -9.23
N HIS A 197 -14.94 -5.31 -9.85
CA HIS A 197 -15.51 -4.66 -11.03
C HIS A 197 -14.39 -4.35 -12.02
N LYS A 198 -14.51 -4.80 -13.27
CA LYS A 198 -13.45 -4.76 -14.29
C LYS A 198 -12.15 -5.40 -13.78
N GLY A 199 -12.27 -6.47 -13.00
CA GLY A 199 -11.13 -7.16 -12.39
C GLY A 199 -10.47 -6.43 -11.21
N LEU A 200 -10.93 -5.24 -10.82
CA LEU A 200 -10.41 -4.51 -9.66
C LEU A 200 -11.16 -4.91 -8.38
N GLY A 201 -10.42 -5.27 -7.33
CA GLY A 201 -11.00 -5.61 -6.03
C GLY A 201 -11.60 -4.38 -5.34
N LEU A 202 -12.87 -4.46 -4.96
CA LEU A 202 -13.60 -3.38 -4.26
C LEU A 202 -13.72 -3.62 -2.75
N GLY A 203 -13.71 -4.89 -2.33
CA GLY A 203 -13.87 -5.26 -0.92
C GLY A 203 -14.42 -6.67 -0.74
N TRP A 204 -14.77 -7.01 0.50
CA TRP A 204 -15.22 -8.36 0.83
C TRP A 204 -16.72 -8.42 1.04
N VAL A 205 -17.29 -9.52 0.59
CA VAL A 205 -18.61 -9.98 1.03
C VAL A 205 -18.50 -11.40 1.56
N LYS A 206 -19.44 -11.75 2.45
CA LYS A 206 -19.65 -13.15 2.85
C LYS A 206 -21.02 -13.60 2.34
N ASN A 207 -21.00 -14.45 1.33
CA ASN A 207 -22.18 -15.07 0.75
C ASN A 207 -22.63 -16.27 1.59
N LEU A 208 -23.85 -16.22 2.10
CA LEU A 208 -24.47 -17.26 2.93
C LEU A 208 -25.63 -17.95 2.21
N GLN A 209 -25.59 -18.00 0.87
CA GLN A 209 -26.62 -18.50 -0.05
C GLN A 209 -27.88 -17.63 -0.09
N ASN A 210 -28.53 -17.44 1.06
CA ASN A 210 -29.79 -16.68 1.17
C ASN A 210 -29.56 -15.19 1.44
N ARG A 211 -28.35 -14.81 1.84
CA ARG A 211 -27.99 -13.42 2.13
C ARG A 211 -26.52 -13.16 1.85
N VAL A 212 -26.20 -11.90 1.61
CA VAL A 212 -24.82 -11.43 1.45
C VAL A 212 -24.52 -10.38 2.50
N ASN A 213 -23.53 -10.66 3.34
CA ASN A 213 -23.05 -9.69 4.31
C ASN A 213 -21.94 -8.84 3.68
N ASN A 214 -22.15 -7.53 3.60
CA ASN A 214 -21.18 -6.60 3.07
C ASN A 214 -20.18 -6.12 4.15
N TYR A 215 -18.89 -6.46 3.95
CA TYR A 215 -17.79 -6.15 4.87
C TYR A 215 -16.97 -4.92 4.44
N LEU A 216 -17.46 -4.09 3.52
CA LEU A 216 -16.90 -2.77 3.25
C LEU A 216 -16.91 -1.93 4.55
N PRO A 217 -15.81 -1.25 4.92
CA PRO A 217 -15.81 -0.35 6.07
C PRO A 217 -16.89 0.73 5.95
N ASN A 218 -17.57 1.05 7.05
CA ASN A 218 -18.70 1.98 7.03
C ASN A 218 -18.27 3.39 6.63
N GLU A 219 -17.06 3.77 7.00
CA GLU A 219 -16.41 5.03 6.68
C GLU A 219 -16.05 5.17 5.19
N PHE A 220 -16.01 4.07 4.43
CA PHE A 220 -15.68 4.06 3.00
C PHE A 220 -16.91 4.01 2.10
N ARG A 221 -18.12 3.94 2.67
CA ARG A 221 -19.33 3.92 1.87
C ARG A 221 -19.46 5.24 1.08
N ILE A 222 -19.81 5.12 -0.20
CA ILE A 222 -20.11 6.31 -1.00
C ILE A 222 -21.46 6.89 -0.59
N LYS A 223 -21.58 8.22 -0.63
CA LYS A 223 -22.81 8.95 -0.27
C LYS A 223 -23.48 9.62 -1.47
N MET A 224 -23.01 9.34 -2.69
CA MET A 224 -23.57 9.93 -3.91
C MET A 224 -24.92 9.29 -4.26
N ASP A 225 -25.75 10.07 -4.94
CA ASP A 225 -26.88 9.54 -5.68
C ASP A 225 -26.36 8.70 -6.84
N LEU A 226 -26.99 7.54 -7.06
CA LEU A 226 -26.59 6.68 -8.16
C LEU A 226 -27.22 7.19 -9.46
N PRO A 227 -26.49 7.12 -10.60
CA PRO A 227 -27.08 7.40 -11.89
C PRO A 227 -28.32 6.53 -12.09
N LYS A 228 -29.41 7.12 -12.58
CA LYS A 228 -30.60 6.39 -12.99
C LYS A 228 -30.33 5.60 -14.26
#